data_AF-A0A6J4FKX7-F1
#
_entry.id   AF-A0A6J4FKX7-F1
#
_cell.length_a   1.000
_cell.length_b   1.000
_cell.length_c   1.000
_cell.angle_alpha   90.00
_cell.angle_beta   90.00
_cell.angle_gamma   90.00
#
_symmetry.space_group_name_H-M   'P 1'
#
loop_
_entity.id
_entity.type
_entity.pdbx_description
1 polymer ?
#
loop_
_entity_poly.entity_id
_entity_poly.type
_entity_poly.pdbx_seq_one_letter_code
_entity_poly.pdbx_strand_id
1 'polypeptide(L)'
;MPTPIFDPITGEIVQAGGDAPPAARAMSLDDARALLVREHGVAVGTDDPLLMLVTLHQGMVADYEAMLRRHDEAIRGFLGATGEACAEAVDTVLASLKDKTVKASLDQAFALVERQALAMDQLDRQLRRHRRYHLALSLLTVAAAGAAIAIFLSILR
;
A
#
# COMPACT_ATOMS: atom_id res chain seq x y z
N MET A 1 -6.48 -13.75 -29.94
CA MET A 1 -6.01 -13.81 -28.53
C MET A 1 -6.52 -12.55 -27.84
N PRO A 2 -7.62 -12.61 -27.06
CA PRO A 2 -8.08 -11.48 -26.28
C PRO A 2 -7.07 -11.16 -25.19
N THR A 3 -6.62 -9.90 -25.12
CA THR A 3 -5.70 -9.41 -24.09
C THR A 3 -6.39 -9.40 -22.72
N PRO A 4 -5.72 -9.81 -21.63
CA PRO A 4 -6.28 -9.70 -20.28
C PRO A 4 -6.66 -8.25 -19.97
N ILE A 5 -7.87 -8.06 -19.42
CA ILE A 5 -8.40 -6.74 -19.05
C ILE A 5 -8.04 -6.50 -17.57
N PHE A 6 -7.21 -5.49 -17.33
CA PHE A 6 -6.79 -5.07 -16.00
C PHE A 6 -7.72 -3.97 -15.48
N ASP A 7 -8.09 -4.05 -14.20
CA ASP A 7 -8.69 -2.93 -13.49
C ASP A 7 -7.58 -1.93 -13.11
N PRO A 8 -7.61 -0.68 -13.61
CA PRO A 8 -6.60 0.32 -13.31
C PRO A 8 -6.64 0.82 -11.86
N ILE A 9 -7.70 0.55 -11.10
CA ILE A 9 -7.89 1.04 -9.72
C ILE A 9 -7.46 0.00 -8.69
N THR A 10 -7.79 -1.28 -8.92
CA THR A 10 -7.49 -2.37 -7.97
C THR A 10 -6.27 -3.19 -8.36
N GLY A 11 -5.82 -3.11 -9.63
CA GLY A 11 -4.75 -3.96 -10.16
C GLY A 11 -5.19 -5.41 -10.37
N GLU A 12 -6.47 -5.73 -10.18
CA GLU A 12 -7.01 -7.07 -10.36
C GLU A 12 -7.28 -7.38 -11.84
N ILE A 13 -7.17 -8.67 -12.19
CA ILE A 13 -7.52 -9.17 -13.52
C ILE A 13 -9.05 -9.34 -13.55
N VAL A 14 -9.77 -8.39 -14.16
CA VAL A 14 -11.25 -8.39 -14.26
C VAL A 14 -11.74 -9.53 -15.15
N GLN A 15 -10.94 -9.87 -16.16
CA GLN A 15 -11.20 -10.97 -17.05
C GLN A 15 -9.87 -11.59 -17.45
N ALA A 16 -9.62 -12.82 -17.00
CA ALA A 16 -8.51 -13.62 -17.47
C ALA A 16 -8.75 -13.89 -18.97
N GLY A 17 -8.19 -13.02 -19.80
CA GLY A 17 -8.29 -13.14 -21.25
C GLY A 17 -7.65 -14.44 -21.70
N GLY A 18 -8.49 -15.40 -22.04
CA GLY A 18 -8.07 -16.68 -22.60
C GLY A 18 -9.03 -17.78 -22.19
N ASP A 19 -9.90 -18.19 -23.12
CA ASP A 19 -10.34 -19.57 -23.13
C ASP A 19 -9.10 -20.43 -22.93
N ALA A 20 -9.11 -21.30 -21.91
CA ALA A 20 -8.02 -22.20 -21.66
C ALA A 20 -7.64 -22.86 -23.00
N PRO A 21 -6.37 -22.82 -23.43
CA PRO A 21 -5.98 -23.46 -24.68
C PRO A 21 -6.52 -24.88 -24.65
N PRO A 22 -7.14 -25.36 -25.74
CA PRO A 22 -7.80 -26.65 -25.74
C PRO A 22 -6.81 -27.67 -25.21
N ALA A 23 -7.23 -28.42 -24.18
CA ALA A 23 -6.38 -29.41 -23.55
C ALA A 23 -5.75 -30.26 -24.65
N ALA A 24 -4.41 -30.30 -24.69
CA ALA A 24 -3.67 -31.06 -25.68
C ALA A 24 -3.96 -32.55 -25.44
N ARG A 25 -5.05 -33.04 -26.02
CA ARG A 25 -5.51 -34.41 -25.86
C ARG A 25 -4.91 -35.24 -26.98
N ALA A 26 -4.14 -36.25 -26.61
CA ALA A 26 -3.66 -37.24 -27.56
C ALA A 26 -4.86 -37.93 -28.25
N MET A 27 -4.71 -38.15 -29.55
CA MET A 27 -5.68 -38.90 -30.36
C MET A 27 -5.88 -40.32 -29.80
N SER A 28 -7.11 -40.80 -29.72
CA SER A 28 -7.38 -42.17 -29.26
C SER A 28 -6.97 -43.20 -30.33
N LEU A 29 -6.78 -44.46 -29.92
CA LEU A 29 -6.45 -45.53 -30.87
C LEU A 29 -7.57 -45.77 -31.89
N ASP A 30 -8.82 -45.63 -31.45
CA ASP A 30 -9.99 -45.85 -32.30
C ASP A 30 -10.19 -44.67 -33.27
N ASP A 31 -9.92 -43.45 -32.82
CA ASP A 31 -9.90 -42.27 -33.70
C ASP A 31 -8.79 -42.38 -34.75
N ALA A 32 -7.60 -42.84 -34.35
CA ALA A 32 -6.49 -43.08 -35.27
C ALA A 32 -6.84 -44.15 -36.32
N ARG A 33 -7.48 -45.25 -35.89
CA ARG A 33 -7.99 -46.29 -36.80
C ARG A 33 -9.01 -45.74 -37.79
N ALA A 34 -10.00 -45.01 -37.28
CA ALA A 34 -11.03 -44.41 -38.12
C ALA A 34 -10.45 -43.40 -39.12
N LEU A 35 -9.44 -42.63 -38.71
CA LEU A 35 -8.76 -41.66 -39.56
C LEU A 35 -7.96 -42.35 -40.68
N LEU A 36 -7.19 -43.40 -40.37
CA LEU A 36 -6.43 -44.15 -41.36
C LEU A 36 -7.34 -44.84 -42.39
N VAL A 37 -8.49 -45.38 -41.94
CA VAL A 37 -9.50 -45.93 -42.85
C VAL A 37 -10.12 -44.83 -43.72
N ARG A 38 -10.48 -43.69 -43.14
CA ARG A 38 -11.16 -42.60 -43.86
C ARG A 38 -10.27 -41.93 -44.91
N GLU A 39 -9.03 -41.59 -44.55
CA GLU A 39 -8.12 -40.80 -45.40
C GLU A 39 -7.32 -41.69 -46.38
N HIS A 40 -7.00 -42.92 -45.97
CA HIS A 40 -6.11 -43.79 -46.75
C HIS A 40 -6.75 -45.12 -47.16
N GLY A 41 -7.96 -45.42 -46.70
CA GLY A 41 -8.64 -46.69 -47.01
C GLY A 41 -8.00 -47.92 -46.37
N VAL A 42 -7.10 -47.73 -45.38
CA VAL A 42 -6.33 -48.82 -44.77
C VAL A 42 -6.96 -49.24 -43.45
N ALA A 43 -7.40 -50.50 -43.38
CA ALA A 43 -7.81 -51.13 -42.13
C ALA A 43 -6.57 -51.68 -41.40
N VAL A 44 -6.24 -51.10 -40.25
CA VAL A 44 -5.11 -51.52 -39.41
C VAL A 44 -5.56 -52.37 -38.24
N GLY A 45 -4.88 -53.50 -38.05
CA GLY A 45 -5.09 -54.41 -36.92
C GLY A 45 -4.46 -53.90 -35.63
N THR A 46 -4.74 -54.55 -34.50
CA THR A 46 -4.23 -54.14 -33.17
C THR A 46 -2.71 -54.24 -33.05
N ASP A 47 -2.09 -55.18 -33.77
CA ASP A 47 -0.64 -55.40 -33.77
C ASP A 47 0.11 -54.51 -34.78
N ASP A 48 -0.58 -53.52 -35.38
CA ASP A 48 0.03 -52.65 -36.36
C ASP A 48 1.01 -51.65 -35.70
N PRO A 49 2.24 -51.51 -36.23
CA PRO A 49 3.24 -50.60 -35.67
C PRO A 49 2.80 -49.12 -35.67
N LEU A 50 1.87 -48.71 -36.54
CA LEU A 50 1.31 -47.35 -36.52
C LEU A 50 0.49 -47.10 -35.25
N LEU A 51 -0.25 -48.10 -34.76
CA LEU A 51 -0.99 -47.98 -33.50
C LEU A 51 -0.09 -48.04 -32.28
N MET A 52 1.04 -48.74 -32.36
CA MET A 52 2.10 -48.66 -31.34
C MET A 52 2.66 -47.23 -31.23
N LEU A 53 2.86 -46.54 -32.35
CA LEU A 53 3.32 -45.14 -32.36
C LEU A 53 2.28 -44.20 -31.73
N VAL A 54 0.99 -44.39 -32.00
CA VAL A 54 -0.09 -43.62 -31.35
C VAL A 54 -0.08 -43.85 -29.84
N THR A 55 0.15 -45.09 -29.39
CA THR A 55 0.26 -45.43 -27.97
C THR A 55 1.46 -44.73 -27.30
N LEU A 56 2.63 -44.72 -27.96
CA LEU A 56 3.80 -43.99 -27.48
C LEU A 56 3.54 -42.47 -27.42
N HIS A 57 2.85 -41.93 -28.42
CA HIS A 57 2.48 -40.52 -28.44
C HIS A 57 1.50 -40.16 -27.31
N GLN A 58 0.52 -41.03 -27.02
CA GLN A 58 -0.36 -40.88 -25.86
C GLN A 58 0.42 -40.85 -24.54
N GLY A 59 1.38 -41.75 -24.37
CA GLY A 59 2.27 -41.76 -23.20
C GLY A 59 3.09 -40.48 -23.08
N MET A 60 3.69 -40.02 -24.17
CA MET A 60 4.47 -38.78 -24.21
C MET A 60 3.61 -37.55 -23.84
N VAL A 61 2.37 -37.47 -24.33
CA VAL A 61 1.45 -36.37 -23.98
C VAL A 61 1.09 -36.42 -22.49
N ALA A 62 0.86 -37.61 -21.92
CA ALA A 62 0.59 -37.76 -20.50
C ALA A 62 1.79 -37.33 -19.63
N ASP A 63 3.01 -37.72 -20.02
CA ASP A 63 4.24 -37.30 -19.35
C ASP A 63 4.44 -35.78 -19.43
N TYR A 64 4.13 -35.20 -20.59
CA TYR A 64 4.20 -33.76 -20.82
C TYR A 64 3.18 -33.00 -19.94
N GLU A 65 1.96 -33.51 -19.81
CA GLU A 65 0.94 -32.94 -18.93
C GLU A 65 1.37 -33.02 -17.45
N ALA A 66 1.94 -34.14 -17.02
CA ALA A 66 2.49 -34.27 -15.68
C ALA A 66 3.64 -33.27 -15.42
N MET A 67 4.51 -33.06 -16.42
CA MET A 67 5.57 -32.05 -16.33
C MET A 67 5.02 -30.63 -16.24
N LEU A 68 4.01 -30.29 -17.05
CA LEU A 68 3.34 -28.99 -17.00
C LEU A 68 2.69 -28.73 -15.64
N ARG A 69 2.02 -29.72 -15.05
CA ARG A 69 1.42 -29.61 -13.71
C ARG A 69 2.47 -29.31 -12.63
N ARG A 70 3.62 -30.00 -12.66
CA ARG A 70 4.73 -29.71 -11.75
C ARG A 70 5.28 -28.30 -11.92
N HIS A 71 5.37 -27.81 -13.16
CA HIS A 71 5.80 -26.44 -13.41
C HIS A 71 4.79 -25.41 -12.90
N ASP A 72 3.50 -25.61 -13.13
CA ASP A 72 2.44 -24.72 -12.65
C ASP A 72 2.45 -24.64 -11.11
N GLU A 73 2.64 -25.77 -10.43
CA GLU A 73 2.78 -25.83 -8.97
C GLU A 73 4.05 -25.10 -8.48
N ALA A 74 5.19 -25.30 -9.14
CA ALA A 74 6.43 -24.60 -8.83
C ALA A 74 6.31 -23.08 -9.04
N ILE A 75 5.65 -22.65 -10.13
CA ILE A 75 5.38 -21.23 -10.42
C ILE A 75 4.48 -20.64 -9.35
N ARG A 76 3.38 -21.32 -8.98
CA ARG A 76 2.51 -20.87 -7.87
C ARG A 76 3.27 -20.74 -6.56
N GLY A 77 4.10 -21.72 -6.22
CA GLY A 77 4.95 -21.66 -5.02
C GLY A 77 5.92 -20.49 -5.03
N PHE A 78 6.60 -20.26 -6.16
CA PHE A 78 7.52 -19.15 -6.33
C PHE A 78 6.81 -17.78 -6.24
N LEU A 79 5.67 -17.62 -6.92
CA LEU A 79 4.87 -16.38 -6.83
C LEU A 79 4.33 -16.16 -5.41
N GLY A 80 3.90 -17.22 -4.72
CA GLY A 80 3.45 -17.13 -3.33
C GLY A 80 4.56 -16.61 -2.42
N ALA A 81 5.72 -17.26 -2.45
CA ALA A 81 6.87 -16.84 -1.64
C ALA A 81 7.37 -15.43 -1.98
N THR A 82 7.42 -15.09 -3.26
CA THR A 82 7.86 -13.75 -3.71
C THR A 82 6.82 -12.68 -3.33
N GLY A 83 5.53 -12.98 -3.43
CA GLY A 83 4.45 -12.10 -3.05
C GLY A 83 4.43 -11.82 -1.55
N GLU A 84 4.59 -12.86 -0.73
CA GLU A 84 4.67 -12.73 0.73
C GLU A 84 5.89 -11.92 1.16
N ALA A 85 7.08 -12.22 0.59
CA ALA A 85 8.29 -11.44 0.86
C ALA A 85 8.17 -9.97 0.45
N CYS A 86 7.49 -9.69 -0.67
CA CYS A 86 7.23 -8.32 -1.12
C CYS A 86 6.27 -7.58 -0.16
N ALA A 87 5.19 -8.24 0.26
CA ALA A 87 4.24 -7.68 1.23
C ALA A 87 4.92 -7.37 2.57
N GLU A 88 5.72 -8.30 3.09
CA GLU A 88 6.48 -8.10 4.34
C GLU A 88 7.49 -6.94 4.22
N ALA A 89 8.18 -6.83 3.08
CA ALA A 89 9.09 -5.71 2.82
C ALA A 89 8.35 -4.37 2.76
N VAL A 90 7.19 -4.32 2.11
CA VAL A 90 6.33 -3.12 2.05
C VAL A 90 5.86 -2.73 3.44
N ASP A 91 5.35 -3.68 4.23
CA ASP A 91 4.89 -3.42 5.61
C ASP A 91 6.02 -2.91 6.50
N THR A 92 7.22 -3.48 6.38
CA THR A 92 8.41 -3.04 7.12
C THR A 92 8.79 -1.60 6.76
N VAL A 93 8.78 -1.26 5.47
CA VAL A 93 9.07 0.10 5.00
C VAL A 93 8.00 1.08 5.48
N LEU A 94 6.72 0.69 5.43
CA LEU A 94 5.60 1.52 5.88
C LEU A 94 5.67 1.79 7.39
N ALA A 95 5.99 0.76 8.18
CA ALA A 95 6.19 0.89 9.62
C ALA A 95 7.36 1.83 9.94
N SER A 96 8.49 1.69 9.25
CA SER A 96 9.66 2.58 9.43
C SER A 96 9.34 4.03 9.06
N LEU A 97 8.60 4.24 7.95
CA LEU A 97 8.19 5.58 7.53
C LEU A 97 7.21 6.20 8.52
N LYS A 98 6.26 5.44 9.03
CA LYS A 98 5.33 5.87 10.08
C LYS A 98 6.09 6.32 11.32
N ASP A 99 7.01 5.51 11.83
CA ASP A 99 7.80 5.85 13.02
C ASP A 99 8.66 7.09 12.80
N LYS A 100 9.34 7.20 11.66
CA LYS A 100 10.15 8.38 11.33
C LYS A 100 9.30 9.64 11.18
N THR A 101 8.13 9.53 10.54
CA THR A 101 7.21 10.67 10.34
C THR A 101 6.61 11.13 11.66
N VAL A 102 6.14 10.19 12.49
CA VAL A 102 5.61 10.48 13.82
C VAL A 102 6.69 11.13 14.68
N LYS A 103 7.90 10.56 14.72
CA LYS A 103 9.02 11.14 15.47
C LYS A 103 9.37 12.55 15.00
N ALA A 104 9.50 12.77 13.69
CA ALA A 104 9.78 14.09 13.14
C ALA A 104 8.67 15.11 13.47
N SER A 105 7.40 14.70 13.40
CA SER A 105 6.26 15.55 13.76
C SER A 105 6.25 15.93 15.23
N LEU A 106 6.65 14.99 16.11
CA LEU A 106 6.69 15.15 17.55
C LEU A 106 7.87 16.02 17.99
N ASP A 107 9.04 15.85 17.36
CA ASP A 107 10.19 16.75 17.54
C ASP A 107 9.86 18.18 17.10
N GLN A 108 9.14 18.33 15.98
CA GLN A 108 8.67 19.64 15.51
C GLN A 108 7.62 20.27 16.45
N ALA A 109 6.70 19.46 16.98
CA ALA A 109 5.73 19.92 17.97
C ALA A 109 6.42 20.37 19.26
N PHE A 110 7.41 19.62 19.74
CA PHE A 110 8.19 20.03 20.91
C PHE A 110 9.00 21.31 20.66
N ALA A 111 9.64 21.43 19.50
CA ALA A 111 10.34 22.67 19.14
C ALA A 111 9.39 23.88 19.07
N LEU A 112 8.15 23.69 18.60
CA LEU A 112 7.13 24.73 18.58
C LEU A 112 6.67 25.11 20.00
N VAL A 113 6.40 24.10 20.85
CA VAL A 113 6.00 24.29 22.25
C VAL A 113 7.10 24.99 23.05
N GLU A 114 8.36 24.62 22.85
CA GLU A 114 9.50 25.28 23.51
C GLU A 114 9.61 26.75 23.09
N ARG A 115 9.46 27.05 21.79
CA ARG A 115 9.42 28.43 21.29
C ARG A 115 8.24 29.22 21.87
N GLN A 116 7.07 28.60 21.98
CA GLN A 116 5.89 29.22 22.58
C GLN A 116 6.08 29.47 24.08
N ALA A 117 6.70 28.54 24.81
CA ALA A 117 7.04 28.70 26.22
C ALA A 117 7.99 29.90 26.41
N LEU A 118 9.04 30.01 25.60
CA LEU A 118 9.96 31.16 25.64
C LEU A 118 9.26 32.49 25.31
N ALA A 119 8.36 32.50 24.32
CA ALA A 119 7.57 33.68 23.97
C ALA A 119 6.60 34.09 25.09
N MET A 120 5.94 33.12 25.73
CA MET A 120 5.08 33.35 26.91
C MET A 120 5.89 33.90 28.08
N ASP A 121 7.09 33.40 28.30
CA ASP A 121 8.02 33.91 29.30
C ASP A 121 8.38 35.38 29.08
N GLN A 122 8.58 35.77 27.81
CA GLN A 122 8.86 37.15 27.43
C GLN A 122 7.63 38.05 27.66
N LEU A 123 6.44 37.59 27.26
CA LEU A 123 5.19 38.32 27.48
C LEU A 123 4.90 38.49 28.97
N ASP A 124 5.10 37.47 29.80
CA ASP A 124 4.88 37.58 31.24
C ASP A 124 5.84 38.59 31.89
N ARG A 125 7.10 38.62 31.47
CA ARG A 125 8.06 39.65 31.92
C ARG A 125 7.62 41.06 31.50
N GLN A 126 7.10 41.22 30.28
CA GLN A 126 6.56 42.50 29.81
C GLN A 126 5.31 42.91 30.60
N LEU A 127 4.37 42.00 30.83
CA LEU A 127 3.17 42.25 31.62
C LEU A 127 3.52 42.64 33.06
N ARG A 128 4.50 41.98 33.68
CA ARG A 128 4.98 42.36 35.01
C ARG A 128 5.55 43.78 35.05
N ARG A 129 6.26 44.21 33.99
CA ARG A 129 6.75 45.60 33.87
C ARG A 129 5.60 46.58 33.66
N HIS A 130 4.69 46.31 32.72
CA HIS A 130 3.52 47.15 32.48
C HIS A 130 2.63 47.29 33.72
N ARG A 131 2.44 46.20 34.49
CA ARG A 131 1.69 46.26 35.75
C ARG A 131 2.32 47.21 36.76
N ARG A 132 3.66 47.25 36.86
CA ARG A 132 4.36 48.21 37.72
C ARG A 132 4.15 49.65 37.25
N TYR A 133 4.23 49.91 35.95
CA TYR A 133 3.99 51.25 35.39
C TYR A 133 2.54 51.71 35.61
N HIS A 134 1.55 50.84 35.40
CA HIS A 134 0.15 51.16 35.65
C HIS A 134 -0.13 51.45 37.14
N LEU A 135 0.47 50.70 38.07
CA LEU A 135 0.36 50.98 39.51
C LEU A 135 1.00 52.32 39.90
N ALA A 136 2.17 52.66 39.33
CA ALA A 136 2.81 53.93 39.59
C ALA A 136 1.97 55.11 39.05
N LEU A 137 1.43 54.97 37.84
CA LEU A 137 0.59 56.00 37.22
C LEU A 137 -0.73 56.18 37.99
N SER A 138 -1.36 55.10 38.45
CA SER A 138 -2.60 55.19 39.23
C SER A 138 -2.38 55.81 40.61
N LEU A 139 -1.26 55.54 41.27
CA LEU A 139 -0.90 56.21 42.52
C LEU A 139 -0.65 57.71 42.31
N LEU A 140 0.03 58.08 41.21
CA LEU A 140 0.28 59.48 40.87
C LEU A 140 -1.04 60.24 40.61
N THR A 141 -1.97 59.65 39.87
CA THR A 141 -3.28 60.29 39.61
C THR A 141 -4.11 60.42 40.89
N VAL A 142 -4.13 59.42 41.76
CA VAL A 142 -4.79 59.51 43.07
C VAL A 142 -4.17 60.60 43.96
N ALA A 143 -2.84 60.70 44.00
CA ALA A 143 -2.14 61.74 44.75
C ALA A 143 -2.44 63.15 44.21
N ALA A 144 -2.42 63.33 42.90
CA ALA A 144 -2.76 64.61 42.25
C ALA A 144 -4.22 65.02 42.53
N ALA A 145 -5.16 64.08 42.46
CA ALA A 145 -6.56 64.33 42.81
C ALA A 145 -6.71 64.75 44.28
N GLY A 146 -6.01 64.07 45.20
CA GLY A 146 -5.98 64.44 46.61
C GLY A 146 -5.43 65.84 46.86
N ALA A 147 -4.35 66.22 46.18
CA ALA A 147 -3.77 67.56 46.26
C ALA A 147 -4.73 68.64 45.72
N ALA A 148 -5.41 68.38 44.60
CA ALA A 148 -6.41 69.30 44.04
C ALA A 148 -7.58 69.54 45.00
N ILE A 149 -8.08 68.48 45.65
CA ILE A 149 -9.13 68.58 46.68
C ILE A 149 -8.64 69.39 47.88
N ALA A 150 -7.41 69.16 48.34
CA ALA A 150 -6.83 69.90 49.47
C ALA A 150 -6.70 71.40 49.17
N ILE A 151 -6.26 71.77 47.96
CA ILE A 151 -6.18 73.16 47.49
C ILE A 151 -7.58 73.79 47.42
N PHE A 152 -8.56 73.06 46.88
CA PHE A 152 -9.94 73.55 46.81
C PHE A 152 -10.52 73.82 48.21
N LEU A 153 -10.28 72.93 49.18
CA LEU A 153 -10.71 73.09 50.56
C LEU A 153 -9.98 74.24 51.29
N SER A 154 -8.73 74.55 50.93
CA SER A 154 -7.99 75.67 51.53
C SER A 154 -8.41 77.04 51.00
N ILE A 155 -8.99 77.11 49.80
CA ILE A 155 -9.55 78.35 49.22
C ILE A 155 -10.96 78.64 49.76
N LEU A 156 -11.71 77.59 50.14
CA LEU A 156 -13.08 77.71 50.65
C LEU A 156 -13.17 78.05 52.15
N ARG A 157 -12.02 78.10 52.85
CA ARG A 157 -11.87 78.47 54.27
C ARG A 157 -11.40 79.91 54.39
#